data_AF-A0A9R0WJ15-F1
#
_entry.id   AF-A0A9R0WJ15-F1
#
_cell.length_a   1.000
_cell.length_b   1.000
_cell.length_c   1.000
_cell.angle_alpha   90.00
_cell.angle_beta   90.00
_cell.angle_gamma   90.00
#
_symmetry.space_group_name_H-M   'P 1'
#
loop_
_entity.id
_entity.type
_entity.pdbx_description
1 polymer ?
#
loop_
_entity_poly.entity_id
_entity_poly.type
_entity_poly.pdbx_seq_one_letter_code
_entity_poly.pdbx_strand_id
1 'polypeptide(L)'
;MSSSDNESLPRECSWYHDDRGLCDRPHLDDDRHFSIELEETFDVETLIPCHARHYVLERMDFEDHENYETKKIHLRTHHDVDFEVNLYNSESVTHFGCKNWEALCKMYGFHEGMLITMDLGDPDIDQDNMDIWVLVDTLPVLPLSYFHSSKNVRKMVDKTHYTGGSELTYQEKNHLVGFCTDIDNYNIYNKTPRHYGQYVPLVHVLNYGNYHGDTLRIPMDCVPHLMYQNGSLRVLNIHPGHPMNLNCPYRISQRSGDMLIKGWKKCMDSRKEVLGSKRKRSARIGDMMISILHNGESGSILFYAILP
;
A
#
# COMPACT_ATOMS: atom_id res chain seq x y z
N MET A 1 2.26 46.84 -50.21
CA MET A 1 2.89 47.53 -49.06
C MET A 1 1.76 48.05 -48.20
N SER A 2 1.53 47.66 -46.96
CA SER A 2 2.08 46.61 -46.11
C SER A 2 1.00 46.30 -45.07
N SER A 3 0.86 45.04 -44.73
CA SER A 3 0.17 44.54 -43.53
C SER A 3 0.97 44.90 -42.27
N SER A 4 0.29 45.29 -41.20
CA SER A 4 0.78 45.23 -39.81
C SER A 4 -0.37 45.68 -38.90
N ASP A 5 -0.74 45.07 -37.79
CA ASP A 5 -0.41 43.82 -37.12
C ASP A 5 -1.65 43.61 -36.25
N ASN A 6 -2.41 42.55 -36.48
CA ASN A 6 -3.36 42.11 -35.46
C ASN A 6 -2.58 41.10 -34.63
N GLU A 7 -2.15 41.53 -33.46
CA GLU A 7 -1.65 40.67 -32.39
C GLU A 7 -2.66 39.55 -32.19
N SER A 8 -2.34 38.36 -32.72
CA SER A 8 -3.12 37.16 -32.53
C SER A 8 -2.98 36.76 -31.07
N LEU A 9 -4.07 36.98 -30.33
CA LEU A 9 -4.37 36.40 -29.03
C LEU A 9 -3.96 34.91 -28.99
N PRO A 10 -3.58 34.36 -27.81
CA PRO A 10 -3.26 32.94 -27.67
C PRO A 10 -4.41 32.12 -28.26
N ARG A 11 -4.11 31.30 -29.26
CA ARG A 11 -5.12 30.49 -29.92
C ARG A 11 -5.64 29.50 -28.89
N GLU A 12 -6.90 29.67 -28.51
CA GLU A 12 -7.67 28.64 -27.81
C GLU A 12 -7.42 27.28 -28.46
N CYS A 13 -7.18 26.28 -27.63
CA CYS A 13 -7.00 24.91 -28.06
C CYS A 13 -8.26 24.45 -28.78
N SER A 14 -8.18 24.06 -30.06
CA SER A 14 -9.34 23.53 -30.78
C SER A 14 -9.93 22.27 -30.14
N TRP A 15 -9.24 21.70 -29.16
CA TRP A 15 -9.60 20.48 -28.43
C TRP A 15 -10.16 20.75 -27.03
N TYR A 16 -10.13 21.98 -26.50
CA TYR A 16 -10.81 22.38 -25.26
C TYR A 16 -10.98 23.90 -25.11
N HIS A 17 -12.13 24.32 -24.58
CA HIS A 17 -12.39 25.65 -24.02
C HIS A 17 -11.70 25.86 -22.64
N ASP A 18 -10.44 25.46 -22.49
CA ASP A 18 -9.66 25.70 -21.26
C ASP A 18 -8.56 26.73 -21.54
N ASP A 19 -8.69 27.90 -20.91
CA ASP A 19 -7.84 29.08 -21.08
C ASP A 19 -6.45 28.93 -20.40
N ARG A 20 -6.11 27.73 -19.90
CA ARG A 20 -4.87 27.45 -19.16
C ARG A 20 -3.59 27.36 -20.00
N GLY A 21 -3.62 27.69 -21.30
CA GLY A 21 -2.41 27.91 -22.10
C GLY A 21 -1.51 26.69 -22.33
N LEU A 22 -2.03 25.47 -22.14
CA LEU A 22 -1.26 24.22 -22.26
C LEU A 22 -1.23 23.64 -23.69
N CYS A 23 -1.88 24.27 -24.66
CA CYS A 23 -1.94 23.80 -26.05
C CYS A 23 -0.91 24.43 -27.00
N ASP A 24 0.04 25.22 -26.49
CA ASP A 24 1.04 25.90 -27.32
C ASP A 24 2.27 25.04 -27.66
N ARG A 25 2.37 23.80 -27.14
CA ARG A 25 3.43 22.84 -27.49
C ARG A 25 2.89 21.40 -27.54
N PRO A 26 2.46 20.91 -28.72
CA PRO A 26 1.96 19.55 -28.88
C PRO A 26 3.12 18.56 -29.04
N HIS A 27 4.05 18.52 -28.07
CA HIS A 27 5.19 17.62 -28.13
C HIS A 27 5.33 16.88 -26.82
N LEU A 28 5.51 15.56 -26.94
CA LEU A 28 6.00 14.72 -25.87
C LEU A 28 7.46 15.10 -25.56
N ASP A 29 7.87 14.94 -24.30
CA ASP A 29 9.27 15.05 -23.94
C ASP A 29 10.06 13.88 -24.56
N ASP A 30 11.10 14.19 -25.31
CA ASP A 30 11.87 13.24 -26.14
C ASP A 30 11.00 12.39 -27.08
N ASP A 31 9.90 12.96 -27.58
CA ASP A 31 8.94 12.32 -28.50
C ASP A 31 8.26 11.04 -27.94
N ARG A 32 8.35 10.79 -26.63
CA ARG A 32 7.81 9.56 -26.01
C ARG A 32 7.22 9.74 -24.61
N HIS A 33 7.58 10.80 -23.88
CA HIS A 33 7.18 11.00 -22.50
C HIS A 33 6.14 12.09 -22.32
N PHE A 34 5.27 11.92 -21.33
CA PHE A 34 4.41 13.00 -20.83
C PHE A 34 4.23 12.85 -19.33
N SER A 35 3.95 13.95 -18.64
CA SER A 35 3.70 13.93 -17.20
C SER A 35 2.25 14.25 -16.88
N ILE A 36 1.72 13.56 -15.87
CA ILE A 36 0.40 13.81 -15.31
C ILE A 36 0.56 14.31 -13.88
N GLU A 37 -0.07 15.43 -13.55
CA GLU A 37 -0.20 15.89 -12.17
C GLU A 37 -1.40 15.21 -11.52
N LEU A 38 -1.21 14.60 -10.35
CA LEU A 38 -2.31 13.97 -9.61
C LEU A 38 -3.16 15.03 -8.90
N GLU A 39 -4.43 15.14 -9.28
CA GLU A 39 -5.41 16.02 -8.62
C GLU A 39 -6.07 15.33 -7.39
N GLU A 40 -6.64 16.13 -6.49
CA GLU A 40 -7.18 15.77 -5.16
C GLU A 40 -8.08 14.51 -5.12
N THR A 41 -8.71 14.16 -6.24
CA THR A 41 -9.64 13.02 -6.36
C THR A 41 -9.18 11.90 -7.29
N PHE A 42 -7.86 11.72 -7.50
CA PHE A 42 -7.26 10.65 -8.33
C PHE A 42 -7.81 9.22 -8.06
N ASP A 43 -8.60 9.05 -7.00
CA ASP A 43 -9.51 7.93 -6.72
C ASP A 43 -10.56 7.62 -7.82
N VAL A 44 -10.88 8.53 -8.74
CA VAL A 44 -11.96 8.32 -9.74
C VAL A 44 -11.48 8.45 -11.18
N GLU A 45 -10.89 9.59 -11.54
CA GLU A 45 -10.45 9.89 -12.90
C GLU A 45 -9.10 10.62 -12.86
N THR A 46 -8.16 10.20 -13.70
CA THR A 46 -6.87 10.88 -13.89
C THR A 46 -6.73 11.25 -15.36
N LEU A 47 -6.83 12.55 -15.64
CA LEU A 47 -6.91 13.08 -16.99
C LEU A 47 -5.57 12.98 -17.72
N ILE A 48 -5.62 12.56 -18.98
CA ILE A 48 -4.48 12.67 -19.90
C ILE A 48 -4.36 14.12 -20.35
N PRO A 49 -3.17 14.75 -20.24
CA PRO A 49 -2.97 16.11 -20.73
C PRO A 49 -3.31 16.24 -22.21
N CYS A 50 -3.89 17.39 -22.60
CA CYS A 50 -4.33 17.65 -23.97
C CYS A 50 -3.21 17.45 -25.01
N HIS A 51 -1.99 17.89 -24.70
CA HIS A 51 -0.83 17.77 -25.59
C HIS A 51 -0.38 16.31 -25.81
N ALA A 52 -0.66 15.41 -24.86
CA ALA A 52 -0.31 13.99 -24.93
C ALA A 52 -1.45 13.12 -25.49
N ARG A 53 -2.70 13.60 -25.41
CA ARG A 53 -3.91 12.84 -25.76
C ARG A 53 -3.85 12.16 -27.12
N HIS A 54 -3.48 12.89 -28.17
CA HIS A 54 -3.39 12.35 -29.53
C HIS A 54 -2.43 11.15 -29.61
N TYR A 55 -1.24 11.28 -29.03
CA TYR A 55 -0.22 10.24 -29.01
C TYR A 55 -0.68 8.99 -28.25
N VAL A 56 -1.37 9.20 -27.12
CA VAL A 56 -1.93 8.08 -26.34
C VAL A 56 -3.00 7.34 -27.15
N LEU A 57 -3.93 8.05 -27.78
CA LEU A 57 -5.02 7.43 -28.55
C LEU A 57 -4.49 6.67 -29.78
N GLU A 58 -3.54 7.25 -30.51
CA GLU A 58 -2.88 6.62 -31.66
C GLU A 58 -2.10 5.38 -31.23
N ARG A 59 -1.27 5.49 -30.18
CA ARG A 59 -0.45 4.38 -29.67
C ARG A 59 -1.29 3.24 -29.11
N MET A 60 -2.42 3.57 -28.50
CA MET A 60 -3.38 2.61 -27.96
C MET A 60 -4.42 2.17 -29.00
N ASP A 61 -4.29 2.56 -30.27
CA ASP A 61 -5.14 2.11 -31.39
C ASP A 61 -6.64 2.36 -31.16
N PHE A 62 -7.00 3.58 -30.79
CA PHE A 62 -8.41 4.03 -30.76
C PHE A 62 -8.87 4.41 -32.17
N GLU A 63 -10.04 3.93 -32.58
CA GLU A 63 -10.54 4.14 -33.96
C GLU A 63 -11.00 5.58 -34.23
N ASP A 64 -11.60 6.21 -33.22
CA ASP A 64 -12.15 7.57 -33.31
C ASP A 64 -11.86 8.35 -32.04
N HIS A 65 -11.18 9.49 -32.20
CA HIS A 65 -10.80 10.36 -31.10
C HIS A 65 -12.00 11.08 -30.46
N GLU A 66 -13.16 11.14 -31.14
CA GLU A 66 -14.33 11.86 -30.65
C GLU A 66 -15.39 10.94 -30.01
N ASN A 67 -15.31 9.63 -30.23
CA ASN A 67 -16.30 8.69 -29.71
C ASN A 67 -16.02 8.25 -28.28
N TYR A 68 -17.10 7.88 -27.59
CA TYR A 68 -17.01 7.17 -26.32
C TYR A 68 -16.49 5.75 -26.56
N GLU A 69 -15.26 5.50 -26.12
CA GLU A 69 -14.62 4.19 -26.20
C GLU A 69 -13.91 3.89 -24.87
N THR A 70 -13.89 2.62 -24.47
CA THR A 70 -13.12 2.16 -23.31
C THR A 70 -12.23 1.02 -23.75
N LYS A 71 -10.91 1.20 -23.57
CA LYS A 71 -9.92 0.18 -23.88
C LYS A 71 -9.23 -0.28 -22.61
N LYS A 72 -8.98 -1.59 -22.52
CA LYS A 72 -8.15 -2.16 -21.48
C LYS A 72 -6.70 -2.11 -21.93
N ILE A 73 -5.85 -1.49 -21.13
CA ILE A 73 -4.43 -1.35 -21.42
C ILE A 73 -3.62 -1.78 -20.20
N HIS A 74 -2.33 -2.06 -20.40
CA HIS A 74 -1.44 -2.41 -19.31
C HIS A 74 -0.52 -1.25 -18.96
N LEU A 75 -0.49 -0.89 -17.67
CA LEU A 75 0.50 0.02 -17.11
C LEU A 75 1.62 -0.81 -16.50
N ARG A 76 2.85 -0.59 -16.97
CA ARG A 76 4.03 -1.30 -16.49
C ARG A 76 4.98 -0.39 -15.78
N THR A 77 5.71 -0.95 -14.82
CA THR A 77 6.79 -0.26 -14.12
C THR A 77 8.08 -1.03 -14.28
N HIS A 78 9.23 -0.35 -14.14
CA HIS A 78 10.54 -1.01 -14.17
C HIS A 78 10.81 -1.94 -12.99
N HIS A 79 9.89 -2.02 -12.03
CA HIS A 79 9.89 -2.99 -10.94
C HIS A 79 9.16 -4.30 -11.29
N ASP A 80 8.97 -4.58 -12.59
CA ASP A 80 8.22 -5.73 -13.11
C ASP A 80 6.78 -5.84 -12.56
N VAL A 81 6.17 -4.69 -12.24
CA VAL A 81 4.75 -4.64 -11.88
C VAL A 81 3.92 -4.23 -13.09
N ASP A 82 2.84 -4.98 -13.30
CA ASP A 82 1.89 -4.83 -14.40
C ASP A 82 0.45 -4.69 -13.85
N PHE A 83 -0.28 -3.67 -14.30
CA PHE A 83 -1.68 -3.45 -13.99
C PHE A 83 -2.51 -3.26 -15.26
N GLU A 84 -3.55 -4.10 -15.42
CA GLU A 84 -4.61 -3.83 -16.39
C GLU A 84 -5.48 -2.68 -15.90
N VAL A 85 -5.53 -1.57 -16.63
CA VAL A 85 -6.38 -0.40 -16.34
C VAL A 85 -7.35 -0.14 -17.48
N ASN A 86 -8.43 0.60 -17.19
CA ASN A 86 -9.28 1.11 -18.25
C ASN A 86 -8.81 2.52 -18.63
N LEU A 87 -8.63 2.72 -19.93
CA LEU A 87 -8.46 4.02 -20.54
C LEU A 87 -9.79 4.41 -21.20
N TYR A 88 -10.41 5.46 -20.68
CA TYR A 88 -11.68 5.98 -21.19
C TYR A 88 -11.40 7.13 -22.14
N ASN A 89 -11.98 7.09 -23.33
CA ASN A 89 -11.99 8.20 -24.28
C ASN A 89 -13.41 8.71 -24.49
N SER A 90 -13.53 10.01 -24.71
CA SER A 90 -14.73 10.72 -25.14
C SER A 90 -14.31 12.00 -25.88
N GLU A 91 -15.26 12.68 -26.54
CA GLU A 91 -15.03 13.84 -27.41
C GLU A 91 -13.87 14.76 -27.01
N SER A 92 -13.87 15.23 -25.77
CA SER A 92 -12.90 16.21 -25.28
C SER A 92 -11.93 15.66 -24.24
N VAL A 93 -12.17 14.48 -23.67
CA VAL A 93 -11.41 13.98 -22.51
C VAL A 93 -11.03 12.52 -22.64
N THR A 94 -9.78 12.24 -22.29
CA THR A 94 -9.24 10.89 -22.11
C THR A 94 -8.69 10.78 -20.69
N HIS A 95 -8.99 9.69 -19.98
CA HIS A 95 -8.53 9.53 -18.59
C HIS A 95 -8.33 8.07 -18.21
N PHE A 96 -7.43 7.84 -17.25
CA PHE A 96 -7.38 6.60 -16.50
C PHE A 96 -8.47 6.59 -15.44
N GLY A 97 -9.15 5.46 -15.30
CA GLY A 97 -10.07 5.23 -14.20
C GLY A 97 -10.19 3.74 -13.94
N CYS A 98 -10.19 3.34 -12.67
CA CYS A 98 -10.64 2.06 -12.12
C CYS A 98 -9.88 1.75 -10.82
N LYS A 99 -10.36 0.71 -10.12
CA LYS A 99 -9.71 0.19 -8.90
C LYS A 99 -8.25 -0.24 -9.09
N ASN A 100 -7.84 -0.60 -10.32
CA ASN A 100 -6.46 -1.01 -10.58
C ASN A 100 -5.53 0.20 -10.71
N TRP A 101 -6.03 1.33 -11.25
CA TRP A 101 -5.33 2.61 -11.19
C TRP A 101 -5.16 3.07 -9.74
N GLU A 102 -6.25 3.08 -8.95
CA GLU A 102 -6.19 3.38 -7.50
C GLU A 102 -5.18 2.48 -6.78
N ALA A 103 -5.12 1.19 -7.15
CA ALA A 103 -4.19 0.24 -6.58
C ALA A 103 -2.74 0.57 -6.92
N LEU A 104 -2.43 0.94 -8.17
CA LEU A 104 -1.11 1.38 -8.59
C LEU A 104 -0.66 2.63 -7.80
N CYS A 105 -1.53 3.64 -7.70
CA CYS A 105 -1.24 4.86 -6.94
C CYS A 105 -0.95 4.55 -5.47
N LYS A 106 -1.80 3.72 -4.85
CA LYS A 106 -1.60 3.28 -3.46
C LYS A 106 -0.34 2.43 -3.30
N MET A 107 0.02 1.63 -4.30
CA MET A 107 1.20 0.76 -4.26
C MET A 107 2.48 1.57 -4.18
N TYR A 108 2.58 2.66 -4.95
CA TYR A 108 3.74 3.55 -4.96
C TYR A 108 3.64 4.72 -3.97
N GLY A 109 2.51 4.86 -3.27
CA GLY A 109 2.33 5.93 -2.29
C GLY A 109 2.21 7.31 -2.95
N PHE A 110 1.66 7.36 -4.16
CA PHE A 110 1.41 8.61 -4.84
C PHE A 110 0.37 9.43 -4.08
N HIS A 111 0.53 10.75 -4.12
CA HIS A 111 -0.36 11.72 -3.49
C HIS A 111 -0.61 12.90 -4.41
N GLU A 112 -1.63 13.68 -4.07
CA GLU A 112 -2.00 14.91 -4.78
C GLU A 112 -0.78 15.85 -4.95
N GLY A 113 -0.68 16.45 -6.13
CA GLY A 113 0.40 17.34 -6.54
C GLY A 113 1.67 16.60 -6.98
N MET A 114 1.72 15.27 -6.96
CA MET A 114 2.81 14.52 -7.57
C MET A 114 2.67 14.51 -9.10
N LEU A 115 3.79 14.76 -9.78
CA LEU A 115 3.94 14.55 -11.21
C LEU A 115 4.42 13.12 -11.48
N ILE A 116 3.66 12.38 -12.29
CA ILE A 116 4.00 11.04 -12.73
C ILE A 116 4.35 11.09 -14.21
N THR A 117 5.54 10.62 -14.56
CA THR A 117 5.95 10.52 -15.96
C THR A 117 5.53 9.18 -16.55
N MET A 118 4.85 9.27 -17.68
CA MET A 118 4.40 8.17 -18.51
C MET A 118 5.28 8.12 -19.76
N ASP A 119 5.60 6.91 -20.22
CA ASP A 119 6.44 6.63 -21.38
C ASP A 119 5.67 5.70 -22.33
N LEU A 120 5.44 6.18 -23.55
CA LEU A 120 4.72 5.46 -24.61
C LEU A 120 5.61 4.49 -25.40
N GLY A 121 6.91 4.46 -25.08
CA GLY A 121 7.91 3.71 -25.80
C GLY A 121 8.47 4.50 -26.99
N ASP A 122 9.52 3.95 -27.58
CA ASP A 122 10.15 4.53 -28.77
C ASP A 122 9.21 4.40 -29.98
N PRO A 123 8.78 5.51 -30.61
CA PRO A 123 7.85 5.48 -31.74
C PRO A 123 8.46 4.85 -33.00
N ASP A 124 9.78 4.78 -33.11
CA ASP A 124 10.48 4.18 -34.26
C ASP A 124 10.57 2.64 -34.16
N ILE A 125 10.13 2.07 -33.03
CA ILE A 125 10.14 0.63 -32.79
C ILE A 125 8.70 0.11 -32.81
N ASP A 126 8.37 -0.71 -33.81
CA ASP A 126 7.13 -1.49 -33.81
C ASP A 126 7.10 -2.42 -32.59
N GLN A 127 6.40 -1.99 -31.56
CA GLN A 127 6.14 -2.77 -30.36
C GLN A 127 4.74 -3.37 -30.45
N ASP A 128 4.66 -4.69 -30.57
CA ASP A 128 3.41 -5.46 -30.55
C ASP A 128 2.60 -5.28 -29.25
N ASN A 129 3.23 -4.73 -28.20
CA ASN A 129 2.58 -4.49 -26.91
C ASN A 129 2.16 -3.02 -26.77
N MET A 130 0.87 -2.80 -26.54
CA MET A 130 0.25 -1.50 -26.24
C MET A 130 0.32 -1.19 -24.74
N ASP A 131 1.54 -1.17 -24.21
CA ASP A 131 1.77 -0.89 -22.80
C ASP A 131 2.23 0.56 -22.63
N ILE A 132 1.83 1.19 -21.52
CA ILE A 132 2.36 2.48 -21.09
C ILE A 132 3.27 2.23 -19.89
N TRP A 133 4.50 2.71 -19.96
CA TRP A 133 5.45 2.62 -18.86
C TRP A 133 5.26 3.79 -17.90
N VAL A 134 5.07 3.47 -16.62
CA VAL A 134 5.03 4.44 -15.53
C VAL A 134 6.43 4.52 -14.95
N LEU A 135 7.08 5.67 -15.11
CA LEU A 135 8.45 5.89 -14.66
C LEU A 135 8.44 6.29 -13.19
N VAL A 136 8.87 5.38 -12.31
CA VAL A 136 8.77 5.54 -10.86
C VAL A 136 10.05 5.11 -10.17
N ASP A 137 10.96 6.03 -9.86
CA ASP A 137 12.28 5.69 -9.30
C ASP A 137 12.22 5.09 -7.87
N THR A 138 11.08 5.25 -7.19
CA THR A 138 10.88 4.75 -5.84
C THR A 138 10.33 3.33 -5.85
N LEU A 139 10.91 2.45 -5.02
CA LEU A 139 10.36 1.11 -4.79
C LEU A 139 8.90 1.16 -4.32
N PRO A 140 8.07 0.17 -4.69
CA PRO A 140 6.71 0.05 -4.18
C PRO A 140 6.64 0.14 -2.65
N VAL A 141 5.76 1.00 -2.14
CA VAL A 141 5.49 1.16 -0.71
C VAL A 141 4.67 -0.01 -0.17
N LEU A 142 3.79 -0.60 -0.97
CA LEU A 142 3.02 -1.79 -0.60
C LEU A 142 3.31 -2.96 -1.54
N PRO A 143 3.35 -4.20 -1.03
CA PRO A 143 3.57 -5.37 -1.86
C PRO A 143 2.31 -5.82 -2.60
N LEU A 144 2.48 -6.52 -3.72
CA LEU A 144 1.37 -7.11 -4.49
C LEU A 144 0.45 -8.00 -3.62
N SER A 145 1.01 -8.70 -2.63
CA SER A 145 0.24 -9.51 -1.68
C SER A 145 -0.84 -8.71 -0.95
N TYR A 146 -0.64 -7.41 -0.71
CA TYR A 146 -1.63 -6.52 -0.13
C TYR A 146 -2.90 -6.43 -0.98
N PHE A 147 -2.75 -6.25 -2.30
CA PHE A 147 -3.87 -6.08 -3.22
C PHE A 147 -4.64 -7.37 -3.47
N HIS A 148 -3.96 -8.52 -3.39
CA HIS A 148 -4.59 -9.85 -3.47
C HIS A 148 -5.26 -10.29 -2.15
N SER A 149 -5.07 -9.54 -1.06
CA SER A 149 -5.60 -9.91 0.25
C SER A 149 -7.07 -9.49 0.48
N SER A 150 -7.69 -10.08 1.50
CA SER A 150 -9.08 -9.78 1.87
C SER A 150 -9.25 -8.30 2.27
N LYS A 151 -10.49 -7.78 2.15
CA LYS A 151 -10.79 -6.41 2.61
C LYS A 151 -10.49 -6.21 4.10
N ASN A 152 -10.60 -7.26 4.91
CA ASN A 152 -10.26 -7.20 6.34
C ASN A 152 -8.75 -7.14 6.55
N VAL A 153 -7.98 -7.93 5.79
CA VAL A 153 -6.51 -7.90 5.84
C VAL A 153 -5.99 -6.52 5.45
N ARG A 154 -6.48 -5.94 4.35
CA ARG A 154 -6.10 -4.58 3.95
C ARG A 154 -6.40 -3.54 5.04
N LYS A 155 -7.56 -3.63 5.69
CA LYS A 155 -7.90 -2.76 6.84
C LYS A 155 -6.97 -2.94 8.03
N MET A 156 -6.52 -4.15 8.32
CA MET A 156 -5.54 -4.39 9.38
C MET A 156 -4.18 -3.77 9.03
N VAL A 157 -3.71 -4.01 7.79
CA VAL A 157 -2.44 -3.46 7.30
C VAL A 157 -2.47 -1.92 7.31
N ASP A 158 -3.54 -1.31 6.80
CA ASP A 158 -3.71 0.15 6.74
C ASP A 158 -3.73 0.79 8.14
N LYS A 159 -4.19 0.06 9.17
CA LYS A 159 -4.24 0.53 10.57
C LYS A 159 -2.99 0.18 11.38
N THR A 160 -1.96 -0.39 10.76
CA THR A 160 -0.77 -0.83 11.49
C THR A 160 -0.11 0.34 12.22
N HIS A 161 0.11 0.16 13.52
CA HIS A 161 0.81 1.11 14.36
C HIS A 161 2.31 0.80 14.36
N TYR A 162 3.13 1.80 14.07
CA TYR A 162 4.58 1.68 14.03
C TYR A 162 5.20 2.48 15.19
N THR A 163 6.10 1.85 15.95
CA THR A 163 6.95 2.55 16.93
C THR A 163 8.14 3.20 16.23
N GLY A 164 8.82 4.15 16.88
CA GLY A 164 10.01 4.78 16.30
C GLY A 164 11.08 3.76 15.87
N GLY A 165 11.57 3.89 14.64
CA GLY A 165 12.58 3.00 14.04
C GLY A 165 12.04 1.65 13.58
N SER A 166 10.72 1.48 13.48
CA SER A 166 10.08 0.21 13.10
C SER A 166 9.54 0.21 11.66
N GLU A 167 10.12 1.03 10.78
CA GLU A 167 9.81 1.05 9.35
C GLU A 167 10.14 -0.30 8.71
N LEU A 168 9.16 -0.89 8.02
CA LEU A 168 9.33 -2.17 7.35
C LEU A 168 9.85 -1.99 5.93
N THR A 169 10.82 -2.83 5.57
CA THR A 169 11.23 -3.05 4.19
C THR A 169 10.10 -3.67 3.36
N TYR A 170 10.22 -3.64 2.02
CA TYR A 170 9.26 -4.27 1.11
C TYR A 170 9.05 -5.77 1.41
N GLN A 171 10.13 -6.50 1.71
CA GLN A 171 10.07 -7.91 2.06
C GLN A 171 9.35 -8.13 3.40
N GLU A 172 9.62 -7.30 4.40
CA GLU A 172 8.96 -7.38 5.70
C GLU A 172 7.48 -7.00 5.63
N LYS A 173 7.09 -6.08 4.75
CA LYS A 173 5.67 -5.79 4.48
C LYS A 173 4.94 -6.99 3.90
N ASN A 174 5.58 -7.80 3.07
CA ASN A 174 4.99 -9.08 2.63
C ASN A 174 4.71 -10.01 3.82
N HIS A 175 5.61 -10.07 4.79
CA HIS A 175 5.40 -10.84 6.02
C HIS A 175 4.27 -10.26 6.88
N LEU A 176 4.12 -8.93 6.96
CA LEU A 176 2.99 -8.29 7.63
C LEU A 176 1.65 -8.68 7.01
N VAL A 177 1.55 -8.62 5.67
CA VAL A 177 0.34 -9.04 4.95
C VAL A 177 0.04 -10.52 5.18
N GLY A 178 1.06 -11.38 5.11
CA GLY A 178 0.93 -12.82 5.40
C GLY A 178 0.42 -13.08 6.83
N PHE A 179 1.03 -12.44 7.82
CA PHE A 179 0.64 -12.57 9.22
C PHE A 179 -0.80 -12.08 9.47
N CYS A 180 -1.20 -10.95 8.88
CA CYS A 180 -2.59 -10.48 8.95
C CYS A 180 -3.56 -11.46 8.28
N THR A 181 -3.15 -12.10 7.19
CA THR A 181 -3.95 -13.14 6.49
C THR A 181 -4.15 -14.36 7.38
N ASP A 182 -3.11 -14.83 8.06
CA ASP A 182 -3.22 -15.96 8.99
C ASP A 182 -4.18 -15.66 10.15
N ILE A 183 -4.17 -14.43 10.66
CA ILE A 183 -5.11 -13.97 11.68
C ILE A 183 -6.55 -13.94 11.15
N ASP A 184 -6.77 -13.41 9.94
CA ASP A 184 -8.09 -13.40 9.31
C ASP A 184 -8.63 -14.84 9.15
N ASN A 185 -7.78 -15.76 8.68
CA ASN A 185 -8.08 -17.18 8.57
C ASN A 185 -8.40 -17.83 9.94
N TYR A 186 -7.62 -17.50 10.98
CA TYR A 186 -7.88 -17.95 12.35
C TYR A 186 -9.27 -17.49 12.83
N ASN A 187 -9.64 -16.23 12.56
CA ASN A 187 -10.93 -15.69 12.95
C ASN A 187 -12.09 -16.38 12.22
N ILE A 188 -11.94 -16.63 10.91
CA ILE A 188 -12.92 -17.35 10.09
C ILE A 188 -13.11 -18.77 10.64
N TYR A 189 -12.01 -19.49 10.89
CA TYR A 189 -12.04 -20.85 11.39
C TYR A 189 -12.72 -20.94 12.76
N ASN A 190 -12.39 -20.04 13.68
CA ASN A 190 -12.96 -20.02 15.03
C ASN A 190 -14.31 -19.29 15.12
N LYS A 191 -14.87 -18.83 13.98
CA LYS A 191 -16.14 -18.07 13.92
C LYS A 191 -16.17 -16.88 14.89
N THR A 192 -15.06 -16.16 15.00
CA THR A 192 -14.96 -15.01 15.91
C THR A 192 -15.98 -13.94 15.52
N PRO A 193 -16.83 -13.46 16.45
CA PRO A 193 -17.81 -12.42 16.14
C PRO A 193 -17.18 -11.13 15.58
N ARG A 194 -17.86 -10.49 14.63
CA ARG A 194 -17.34 -9.34 13.87
C ARG A 194 -16.99 -8.13 14.74
N HIS A 195 -17.63 -7.94 15.89
CA HIS A 195 -17.33 -6.82 16.79
C HIS A 195 -15.99 -6.95 17.53
N TYR A 196 -15.40 -8.15 17.56
CA TYR A 196 -14.06 -8.38 18.10
C TYR A 196 -12.95 -8.20 17.05
N GLY A 197 -13.31 -8.04 15.76
CA GLY A 197 -12.37 -8.08 14.62
C GLY A 197 -11.63 -6.78 14.31
N GLN A 198 -11.74 -5.73 15.13
CA GLN A 198 -10.96 -4.50 14.93
C GLN A 198 -9.56 -4.69 15.50
N TYR A 199 -8.71 -5.40 14.76
CA TYR A 199 -7.31 -5.56 15.10
C TYR A 199 -6.51 -4.36 14.61
N VAL A 200 -5.58 -3.93 15.45
CA VAL A 200 -4.57 -2.93 15.13
C VAL A 200 -3.23 -3.64 15.29
N PRO A 201 -2.57 -4.04 14.20
CA PRO A 201 -1.22 -4.58 14.27
C PRO A 201 -0.26 -3.55 14.85
N LEU A 202 0.67 -4.02 15.67
CA LEU A 202 1.77 -3.25 16.23
C LEU A 202 3.07 -3.79 15.64
N VAL A 203 3.81 -2.94 14.95
CA VAL A 203 5.15 -3.23 14.46
C VAL A 203 6.15 -2.50 15.34
N HIS A 204 7.06 -3.24 15.97
CA HIS A 204 8.09 -2.66 16.82
C HIS A 204 9.43 -3.38 16.70
N VAL A 205 10.49 -2.67 17.06
CA VAL A 205 11.86 -3.21 17.14
C VAL A 205 12.04 -3.93 18.48
N LEU A 206 12.66 -5.11 18.46
CA LEU A 206 13.18 -5.72 19.68
C LEU A 206 14.37 -4.88 20.19
N ASN A 207 14.17 -4.18 21.29
CA ASN A 207 15.17 -3.34 21.95
C ASN A 207 15.63 -3.98 23.27
N TYR A 208 16.63 -3.37 23.91
CA TYR A 208 17.14 -3.88 25.18
C TYR A 208 16.05 -4.10 26.24
N GLY A 209 15.08 -3.17 26.33
CA GLY A 209 14.01 -3.19 27.31
C GLY A 209 13.00 -4.32 27.10
N ASN A 210 12.51 -4.51 25.88
CA ASN A 210 11.56 -5.59 25.58
C ASN A 210 12.24 -6.94 25.36
N TYR A 211 13.55 -6.99 25.08
CA TYR A 211 14.28 -8.25 24.93
C TYR A 211 14.73 -8.83 26.28
N HIS A 212 15.34 -8.00 27.15
CA HIS A 212 15.82 -8.45 28.45
C HIS A 212 14.82 -8.24 29.59
N GLY A 213 13.88 -7.31 29.42
CA GLY A 213 12.85 -7.02 30.40
C GLY A 213 11.75 -8.08 30.40
N ASP A 214 11.09 -8.23 31.56
CA ASP A 214 9.98 -9.17 31.72
C ASP A 214 8.63 -8.59 31.30
N THR A 215 8.61 -7.37 30.74
CA THR A 215 7.38 -6.66 30.41
C THR A 215 7.39 -6.19 28.95
N LEU A 216 6.38 -6.59 28.20
CA LEU A 216 6.06 -6.03 26.89
C LEU A 216 5.03 -4.91 27.05
N ARG A 217 5.25 -3.78 26.39
CA ARG A 217 4.30 -2.65 26.35
C ARG A 217 3.57 -2.64 25.01
N ILE A 218 2.24 -2.59 25.07
CA ILE A 218 1.35 -2.40 23.91
C ILE A 218 0.74 -0.99 24.02
N PRO A 219 0.92 -0.12 23.00
CA PRO A 219 0.32 1.21 22.98
C PRO A 219 -1.21 1.15 23.08
N MET A 220 -1.83 2.18 23.68
CA MET A 220 -3.29 2.27 23.82
C MET A 220 -4.04 2.04 22.50
N ASP A 221 -3.55 2.58 21.39
CA ASP A 221 -4.19 2.45 20.07
C ASP A 221 -4.25 1.00 19.58
N CYS A 222 -3.38 0.13 20.09
CA CYS A 222 -3.33 -1.30 19.79
C CYS A 222 -4.12 -2.14 20.81
N VAL A 223 -4.69 -1.54 21.85
CA VAL A 223 -5.45 -2.23 22.89
C VAL A 223 -6.95 -2.24 22.53
N PRO A 224 -7.58 -3.41 22.36
CA PRO A 224 -9.02 -3.48 22.14
C PRO A 224 -9.82 -2.81 23.26
N HIS A 225 -10.80 -1.99 22.88
CA HIS A 225 -11.62 -1.18 23.79
C HIS A 225 -12.45 -1.98 24.82
N LEU A 226 -12.67 -3.27 24.62
CA LEU A 226 -13.45 -4.15 25.53
C LEU A 226 -12.58 -5.01 26.45
N MET A 227 -11.34 -4.62 26.72
CA MET A 227 -10.48 -5.34 27.67
C MET A 227 -10.64 -4.80 29.10
N TYR A 228 -10.66 -5.73 30.06
CA TYR A 228 -10.63 -5.38 31.48
C TYR A 228 -9.30 -4.70 31.84
N GLN A 229 -9.31 -3.86 32.87
CA GLN A 229 -8.10 -3.15 33.26
C GLN A 229 -6.96 -4.09 33.70
N ASN A 230 -7.30 -5.25 34.27
CA ASN A 230 -6.33 -6.28 34.65
C ASN A 230 -6.87 -7.64 34.21
N GLY A 231 -5.97 -8.55 33.85
CA GLY A 231 -6.37 -9.90 33.47
C GLY A 231 -5.18 -10.78 33.13
N SER A 232 -5.46 -11.89 32.47
CA SER A 232 -4.46 -12.77 31.87
C SER A 232 -4.78 -12.95 30.39
N LEU A 233 -3.74 -13.06 29.56
CA LEU A 233 -3.86 -13.36 28.14
C LEU A 233 -2.96 -14.53 27.77
N ARG A 234 -3.30 -15.18 26.67
CA ARG A 234 -2.45 -16.17 26.02
C ARG A 234 -1.50 -15.46 25.07
N VAL A 235 -0.21 -15.69 25.18
CA VAL A 235 0.76 -15.26 24.16
C VAL A 235 0.94 -16.42 23.19
N LEU A 236 0.62 -16.21 21.91
CA LEU A 236 0.69 -17.22 20.86
C LEU A 236 1.55 -16.74 19.70
N ASN A 237 2.30 -17.67 19.11
CA ASN A 237 2.92 -17.45 17.82
C ASN A 237 2.22 -18.30 16.75
N ILE A 238 1.93 -17.70 15.60
CA ILE A 238 1.16 -18.34 14.51
C ILE A 238 2.05 -19.05 13.49
N HIS A 239 3.34 -18.69 13.37
CA HIS A 239 4.24 -19.32 12.40
C HIS A 239 4.56 -20.78 12.79
N PRO A 240 4.84 -21.68 11.82
CA PRO A 240 4.87 -23.12 12.05
C PRO A 240 5.94 -23.52 13.07
N GLY A 241 5.46 -23.99 14.22
CA GLY A 241 6.22 -24.45 15.38
C GLY A 241 5.27 -24.89 16.50
N HIS A 242 5.77 -25.46 17.59
CA HIS A 242 4.93 -25.74 18.76
C HIS A 242 4.48 -24.39 19.36
N PRO A 243 3.18 -24.04 19.31
CA PRO A 243 2.71 -22.80 19.89
C PRO A 243 2.95 -22.89 21.39
N MET A 244 3.87 -22.07 21.90
CA MET A 244 3.91 -21.87 23.34
C MET A 244 2.67 -21.11 23.72
N ASN A 245 1.78 -21.78 24.43
CA ASN A 245 0.65 -21.13 25.06
C ASN A 245 1.09 -20.68 26.46
N LEU A 246 1.67 -19.48 26.53
CA LEU A 246 2.02 -18.86 27.81
C LEU A 246 0.87 -17.99 28.28
N ASN A 247 0.41 -18.24 29.51
CA ASN A 247 -0.51 -17.36 30.19
C ASN A 247 0.28 -16.24 30.88
N CYS A 248 0.09 -15.03 30.40
CA CYS A 248 0.77 -13.83 30.87
C CYS A 248 -0.23 -12.88 31.54
N PRO A 249 0.01 -12.44 32.78
CA PRO A 249 -0.82 -11.41 33.39
C PRO A 249 -0.55 -10.06 32.72
N TYR A 250 -1.60 -9.25 32.58
CA TYR A 250 -1.51 -7.92 32.02
C TYR A 250 -2.19 -6.87 32.88
N ARG A 251 -1.79 -5.61 32.68
CA ARG A 251 -2.41 -4.43 33.29
C ARG A 251 -2.47 -3.28 32.28
N ILE A 252 -3.64 -2.66 32.18
CA ILE A 252 -3.87 -1.44 31.39
C ILE A 252 -3.73 -0.23 32.32
N SER A 253 -2.93 0.74 31.89
CA SER A 253 -2.68 2.00 32.57
C SER A 253 -3.92 2.90 32.51
N GLN A 254 -4.42 3.36 33.67
CA GLN A 254 -5.50 4.37 33.70
C GLN A 254 -5.06 5.74 33.16
N ARG A 255 -3.75 6.04 33.25
CA ARG A 255 -3.22 7.35 32.86
C ARG A 255 -2.90 7.43 31.37
N SER A 256 -2.30 6.38 30.82
CA SER A 256 -1.82 6.37 29.44
C SER A 256 -2.59 5.44 28.52
N GLY A 257 -3.45 4.57 29.04
CA GLY A 257 -4.14 3.54 28.26
C GLY A 257 -3.25 2.40 27.77
N ASP A 258 -1.93 2.51 27.91
CA ASP A 258 -1.01 1.45 27.51
C ASP A 258 -1.21 0.19 28.34
N MET A 259 -1.03 -0.95 27.69
CA MET A 259 -1.09 -2.25 28.31
C MET A 259 0.32 -2.80 28.54
N LEU A 260 0.56 -3.30 29.75
CA LEU A 260 1.79 -3.97 30.15
C LEU A 260 1.53 -5.46 30.33
N ILE A 261 2.29 -6.29 29.63
CA ILE A 261 2.18 -7.76 29.67
C ILE A 261 3.42 -8.31 30.36
N LYS A 262 3.24 -8.94 31.52
CA LYS A 262 4.34 -9.52 32.32
C LYS A 262 4.64 -10.96 31.92
N GLY A 263 5.83 -11.46 32.28
CA GLY A 263 6.28 -12.79 31.89
C GLY A 263 6.83 -12.86 30.46
N TRP A 264 7.04 -11.70 29.82
CA TRP A 264 7.48 -11.62 28.42
C TRP A 264 8.86 -12.24 28.20
N LYS A 265 9.74 -12.19 29.21
CA LYS A 265 11.08 -12.76 29.12
C LYS A 265 11.05 -14.26 28.80
N LYS A 266 10.06 -15.00 29.34
CA LYS A 266 9.87 -16.43 29.03
C LYS A 266 9.55 -16.66 27.56
N CYS A 267 8.81 -15.75 26.92
CA CYS A 267 8.53 -15.80 25.50
C CYS A 267 9.81 -15.70 24.67
N MET A 268 10.73 -14.80 25.05
CA MET A 268 12.01 -14.59 24.34
C MET A 268 13.01 -15.73 24.61
N ASP A 269 13.18 -16.15 25.87
CA ASP A 269 14.17 -17.17 26.28
C ASP A 269 13.90 -18.56 25.68
N SER A 270 12.63 -18.90 25.51
CA SER A 270 12.19 -20.21 25.00
C SER A 270 12.51 -20.48 23.53
N ARG A 271 12.92 -19.46 22.74
CA ARG A 271 12.73 -19.50 21.29
C ARG A 271 14.00 -19.57 20.45
N LYS A 272 13.98 -20.49 19.49
CA LYS A 272 14.84 -20.54 18.30
C LYS A 272 13.95 -20.57 17.07
N GLU A 273 13.85 -19.44 16.38
CA GLU A 273 13.03 -19.21 15.18
C GLU A 273 13.80 -19.54 13.91
N VAL A 274 13.14 -19.98 12.84
CA VAL A 274 13.74 -20.00 11.51
C VAL A 274 13.56 -18.61 10.90
N LEU A 275 14.50 -17.70 11.14
CA LEU A 275 14.48 -16.33 10.61
C LEU A 275 15.37 -16.26 9.37
N GLY A 276 14.77 -16.00 8.21
CA GLY A 276 15.45 -15.61 6.96
C GLY A 276 16.33 -16.66 6.29
N SER A 277 16.48 -17.87 6.85
CA SER A 277 17.34 -18.93 6.32
C SER A 277 16.87 -20.32 6.76
N LYS A 278 17.44 -21.41 6.23
CA LYS A 278 17.19 -22.78 6.74
C LYS A 278 17.73 -23.02 8.16
N ARG A 279 18.36 -22.04 8.81
CA ARG A 279 18.94 -22.16 10.16
C ARG A 279 18.05 -21.50 11.21
N LYS A 280 17.78 -22.25 12.28
CA LYS A 280 17.11 -21.72 13.47
C LYS A 280 18.05 -20.74 14.20
N ARG A 281 17.70 -19.46 14.31
CA ARG A 281 18.36 -18.47 15.16
C ARG A 281 17.39 -17.94 16.23
N SER A 282 17.91 -17.62 17.41
CA SER A 282 17.12 -16.89 18.40
C SER A 282 16.88 -15.46 17.95
N ALA A 283 15.79 -14.89 18.45
CA ALA A 283 15.51 -13.46 18.35
C ALA A 283 16.71 -12.65 18.89
N ARG A 284 16.95 -11.49 18.31
CA ARG A 284 18.03 -10.56 18.68
C ARG A 284 17.49 -9.15 18.80
N ILE A 285 18.19 -8.33 19.56
CA ILE A 285 17.98 -6.89 19.55
C ILE A 285 18.19 -6.38 18.12
N GLY A 286 17.28 -5.55 17.64
CA GLY A 286 17.21 -5.05 16.27
C GLY A 286 16.24 -5.82 15.38
N ASP A 287 15.84 -7.04 15.73
CA ASP A 287 14.84 -7.78 14.94
C ASP A 287 13.48 -7.05 15.01
N MET A 288 12.79 -7.07 13.88
CA MET A 288 11.43 -6.52 13.77
C MET A 288 10.41 -7.53 14.28
N MET A 289 9.41 -7.06 15.02
CA MET A 289 8.35 -7.90 15.56
C MET A 289 6.98 -7.29 15.28
N ILE A 290 6.06 -8.15 14.85
CA ILE A 290 4.65 -7.84 14.66
C ILE A 290 3.87 -8.42 15.82
N SER A 291 2.94 -7.66 16.38
CA SER A 291 2.02 -8.09 17.43
C SER A 291 0.58 -7.71 17.09
N ILE A 292 -0.37 -8.60 17.32
CA ILE A 292 -1.81 -8.32 17.21
C ILE A 292 -2.49 -8.80 18.48
N LEU A 293 -3.20 -7.90 19.14
CA LEU A 293 -3.96 -8.22 20.34
C LEU A 293 -5.40 -8.55 19.97
N HIS A 294 -5.80 -9.78 20.28
CA HIS A 294 -7.15 -10.28 20.15
C HIS A 294 -7.86 -10.30 21.49
N ASN A 295 -9.13 -9.90 21.48
CA ASN A 295 -10.01 -10.01 22.62
C ASN A 295 -11.37 -10.49 22.13
N GLY A 296 -11.68 -11.77 22.33
CA GLY A 296 -12.94 -12.39 21.91
C GLY A 296 -13.43 -13.44 22.89
N GLU A 297 -14.41 -14.26 22.49
CA GLU A 297 -14.98 -15.31 23.34
C GLU A 297 -13.95 -16.35 23.78
N SER A 298 -12.90 -16.54 22.98
CA SER A 298 -11.75 -17.40 23.31
C SER A 298 -10.79 -16.77 24.33
N GLY A 299 -11.16 -15.63 24.93
CA GLY A 299 -10.34 -14.83 25.83
C GLY A 299 -9.36 -13.92 25.09
N SER A 300 -8.54 -13.21 25.87
CA SER A 300 -7.53 -12.31 25.32
C SER A 300 -6.29 -13.11 24.85
N ILE A 301 -5.81 -12.81 23.64
CA ILE A 301 -4.68 -13.48 23.01
C ILE A 301 -3.76 -12.43 22.38
N LEU A 302 -2.48 -12.44 22.72
CA LEU A 302 -1.45 -11.71 21.97
C LEU A 302 -0.86 -12.65 20.93
N PHE A 303 -1.17 -12.41 19.66
CA PHE A 303 -0.46 -13.04 18.56
C PHE A 303 0.80 -12.24 18.24
N TYR A 304 1.91 -12.92 17.99
CA TYR A 304 3.12 -12.24 17.52
C TYR A 304 3.87 -13.02 16.46
N ALA A 305 4.77 -12.34 15.76
CA ALA A 305 5.73 -12.91 14.81
C ALA A 305 7.00 -12.06 14.81
N ILE A 306 8.17 -12.70 14.73
CA ILE A 306 9.45 -12.01 14.54
C ILE A 306 9.79 -12.12 13.06
N LEU A 307 10.13 -11.00 12.45
CA LEU A 307 10.44 -10.93 11.03
C LEU A 307 11.87 -11.41 10.75
N PRO A 308 12.09 -12.01 9.56
CA PRO A 308 13.35 -12.65 9.19
C PRO A 308 14.56 -11.71 9.16
#